data_AF-A0A830EKQ2-F1
#
_entry.id   AF-A0A830EKQ2-F1
#
_cell.length_a   1.000
_cell.length_b   1.000
_cell.length_c   1.000
_cell.angle_alpha   90.00
_cell.angle_beta   90.00
_cell.angle_gamma   90.00
#
_symmetry.space_group_name_H-M   'P 1'
#
loop_
_entity.id
_entity.type
_entity.pdbx_description
1 polymer ?
#
loop_
_entity_poly.entity_id
_entity_poly.type
_entity_poly.pdbx_seq_one_letter_code
_entity_poly.pdbx_strand_id
1 'polypeptide(L)'
;MTGALEDKRTATRFRILVEIADRQPAVSQGEIADAVGVTSQAVSEYIRDLVADGYVDKEARSRYRVTKEGVDWLFQEAKGLRRVAEHVTEDVLESVQEDAAIATADIEAGDTVTLSLRDGLLHAAPTDTGPATGVATTSAQTGDGVSVTGFEGVIEIDPGRVTVVQVPSARAGGSRAVPAEGVRTVCADASVVVAAGVEAVLSLRDAGIDPETTFAAGDVAAEAAARGVDAVVVVTADAVGRVTDALRDGNVLYEVTEAGAAGGLEVGTDDRDGEHGTPGDGSRSSGTDGSGDDTA
;
A
#
# COMPACT_ATOMS: atom_id res chain seq x y z
N MET A 1 19.23 -29.52 20.39
CA MET A 1 19.14 -28.06 20.21
C MET A 1 20.44 -27.50 20.75
N THR A 2 21.29 -27.04 19.83
CA THR A 2 22.60 -26.46 20.13
C THR A 2 22.77 -25.37 19.10
N GLY A 3 22.44 -24.14 19.49
CA GLY A 3 22.74 -22.94 18.71
C GLY A 3 23.77 -22.08 19.43
N ALA A 4 24.62 -21.41 18.65
CA ALA A 4 25.59 -20.43 19.13
C ALA A 4 25.02 -19.30 20.01
N LEU A 5 23.70 -19.15 20.12
CA LEU A 5 23.04 -18.17 21.00
C LEU A 5 22.61 -18.74 22.36
N GLU A 6 22.48 -20.07 22.49
CA GLU A 6 21.98 -20.71 23.71
C GLU A 6 23.10 -20.90 24.75
N ASP A 7 24.35 -21.04 24.28
CA ASP A 7 25.50 -21.29 25.12
C ASP A 7 26.65 -20.31 24.82
N LYS A 8 27.03 -19.52 25.84
CA LYS A 8 28.11 -18.53 25.77
C LYS A 8 29.45 -19.14 25.33
N ARG A 9 29.72 -20.40 25.70
CA ARG A 9 30.95 -21.09 25.32
C ARG A 9 30.96 -21.40 23.82
N THR A 10 29.86 -21.91 23.30
CA THR A 10 29.62 -22.20 21.87
C THR A 10 29.69 -20.92 21.02
N ALA A 11 29.05 -19.84 21.48
CA ALA A 11 29.12 -18.51 20.84
C ALA A 11 30.57 -18.03 20.67
N THR A 12 31.37 -18.17 21.74
CA THR A 12 32.76 -17.73 21.76
C THR A 12 33.63 -18.60 20.87
N ARG A 13 33.40 -19.92 20.86
CA ARG A 13 34.07 -20.86 19.94
C ARG A 13 33.75 -20.55 18.48
N PHE A 14 32.49 -20.24 18.16
CA PHE A 14 32.05 -19.85 16.83
C PHE A 14 32.80 -18.60 16.35
N ARG A 15 32.81 -17.54 17.16
CA ARG A 15 33.51 -16.29 16.83
C ARG A 15 35.02 -16.50 16.65
N ILE A 16 35.66 -17.28 17.52
CA ILE A 16 37.10 -17.62 17.38
C ILE A 16 37.37 -18.40 16.09
N LEU A 17 36.51 -19.35 15.73
CA LEU A 17 36.68 -20.17 14.54
C LEU A 17 36.45 -19.36 13.26
N VAL A 18 35.52 -18.41 13.26
CA VAL A 18 35.32 -17.42 12.18
C VAL A 18 36.58 -16.55 12.00
N GLU A 19 37.15 -16.03 13.10
CA GLU A 19 38.39 -15.23 13.03
C GLU A 19 39.57 -16.02 12.47
N ILE A 20 39.68 -17.31 12.81
CA ILE A 20 40.68 -18.19 12.20
C ILE A 20 40.36 -18.42 10.72
N ALA A 21 39.10 -18.69 10.35
CA ALA A 21 38.71 -18.94 8.96
C ALA A 21 38.98 -17.75 8.04
N ASP A 22 38.77 -16.53 8.53
CA ASP A 22 38.94 -15.27 7.79
C ASP A 22 40.43 -14.92 7.57
N ARG A 23 41.29 -15.25 8.54
CA ARG A 23 42.71 -14.80 8.56
C ARG A 23 43.74 -15.93 8.51
N GLN A 24 43.29 -17.17 8.34
CA GLN A 24 44.19 -18.32 8.21
C GLN A 24 45.14 -18.16 7.01
N PRO A 25 46.36 -18.70 7.11
CA PRO A 25 46.89 -19.42 8.26
C PRO A 25 47.55 -18.50 9.29
N ALA A 26 47.62 -17.18 9.10
CA ALA A 26 48.48 -16.29 9.88
C ALA A 26 47.67 -15.33 10.75
N VAL A 27 47.24 -15.81 11.91
CA VAL A 27 46.53 -15.01 12.90
C VAL A 27 47.01 -15.36 14.31
N SER A 28 47.37 -14.34 15.10
CA SER A 28 47.81 -14.52 16.48
C SER A 28 46.63 -14.60 17.46
N GLN A 29 46.86 -15.23 18.61
CA GLN A 29 45.85 -15.27 19.68
C GLN A 29 45.52 -13.88 20.25
N GLY A 30 46.43 -12.91 20.12
CA GLY A 30 46.17 -11.51 20.49
C GLY A 30 45.16 -10.86 19.54
N GLU A 31 45.37 -10.99 18.24
CA GLU A 31 44.45 -10.47 17.22
C GLU A 31 43.06 -11.10 17.31
N ILE A 32 42.98 -12.41 17.58
CA ILE A 32 41.70 -13.09 17.83
C ILE A 32 41.05 -12.57 19.11
N ALA A 33 41.83 -12.37 20.18
CA ALA A 33 41.34 -11.88 21.46
C ALA A 33 40.71 -10.49 21.33
N ASP A 34 41.38 -9.59 20.61
CA ASP A 34 40.90 -8.24 20.35
C ASP A 34 39.61 -8.24 19.52
N ALA A 35 39.53 -9.08 18.48
CA ALA A 35 38.33 -9.18 17.63
C ALA A 35 37.12 -9.82 18.35
N VAL A 36 37.36 -10.82 19.20
CA VAL A 36 36.30 -11.53 19.93
C VAL A 36 35.91 -10.79 21.23
N GLY A 37 36.78 -9.94 21.76
CA GLY A 37 36.55 -9.22 23.02
C GLY A 37 36.75 -10.11 24.25
N VAL A 38 37.75 -10.99 24.23
CA VAL A 38 38.13 -11.88 25.34
C VAL A 38 39.64 -11.78 25.59
N THR A 39 40.16 -12.40 26.66
CA THR A 39 41.61 -12.38 26.91
C THR A 39 42.35 -13.37 26.01
N SER A 40 43.61 -13.10 25.66
CA SER A 40 44.43 -14.05 24.87
C SER A 40 44.62 -15.41 25.57
N GLN A 41 44.59 -15.44 26.91
CA GLN A 41 44.59 -16.70 27.66
C GLN A 41 43.30 -17.50 27.39
N ALA A 42 42.13 -16.86 27.40
CA ALA A 42 40.87 -17.51 27.09
C ALA A 42 40.88 -18.03 25.65
N VAL A 43 41.38 -17.26 24.68
CA VAL A 43 41.56 -17.73 23.29
C VAL A 43 42.46 -18.96 23.24
N SER A 44 43.54 -19.01 24.03
CA SER A 44 44.41 -20.19 24.08
C SER A 44 43.75 -21.42 24.70
N GLU A 45 42.76 -21.26 25.57
CA GLU A 45 41.92 -22.36 26.07
C GLU A 45 40.97 -22.84 24.98
N TYR A 46 40.21 -21.93 24.37
CA TYR A 46 39.29 -22.26 23.30
C TYR A 46 39.97 -22.92 22.09
N ILE A 47 41.15 -22.44 21.68
CA ILE A 47 41.90 -23.07 20.59
C ILE A 47 42.34 -24.49 20.95
N ARG A 48 42.71 -24.74 22.21
CA ARG A 48 43.05 -26.11 22.64
C ARG A 48 41.85 -27.03 22.51
N ASP A 49 40.68 -26.56 22.93
CA ASP A 49 39.46 -27.35 22.80
C ASP A 49 39.07 -27.55 21.32
N LEU A 50 39.15 -26.50 20.50
CA LEU A 50 38.87 -26.58 19.05
C LEU A 50 39.81 -27.54 18.31
N VAL A 51 41.08 -27.61 18.71
CA VAL A 51 42.05 -28.59 18.21
C VAL A 51 41.70 -29.99 18.69
N ALA A 52 41.33 -30.16 19.97
CA ALA A 52 40.94 -31.45 20.53
C ALA A 52 39.67 -32.02 19.85
N ASP A 53 38.74 -31.13 19.48
CA ASP A 53 37.49 -31.47 18.79
C ASP A 53 37.68 -31.61 17.26
N GLY A 54 38.91 -31.40 16.75
CA GLY A 54 39.25 -31.58 15.35
C GLY A 54 38.76 -30.47 14.42
N TYR A 55 38.38 -29.30 14.93
CA TYR A 55 37.90 -28.16 14.14
C TYR A 55 39.02 -27.23 13.66
N VAL A 56 40.19 -27.28 14.32
CA VAL A 56 41.36 -26.44 13.99
C VAL A 56 42.64 -27.28 13.98
N ASP A 57 43.46 -27.06 12.97
CA ASP A 57 44.84 -27.52 12.91
C ASP A 57 45.80 -26.40 13.32
N LYS A 58 46.76 -26.74 14.17
CA LYS A 58 47.84 -25.83 14.59
C LYS A 58 49.13 -26.20 13.86
N GLU A 59 49.46 -25.45 12.81
CA GLU A 59 50.65 -25.69 11.99
C GLU A 59 51.94 -25.17 12.64
N ALA A 60 51.88 -24.03 13.32
CA ALA A 60 53.03 -23.41 13.98
C ALA A 60 52.57 -22.44 15.09
N ARG A 61 53.53 -21.74 15.70
CA ARG A 61 53.20 -20.62 16.60
C ARG A 61 52.43 -19.56 15.82
N SER A 62 51.25 -19.19 16.30
CA SER A 62 50.35 -18.23 15.65
C SER A 62 49.97 -18.61 14.21
N ARG A 63 49.98 -19.92 13.88
CA ARG A 63 49.46 -20.41 12.60
C ARG A 63 48.39 -21.47 12.80
N TYR A 64 47.17 -21.14 12.39
CA TYR A 64 45.96 -21.95 12.59
C TYR A 64 45.23 -22.10 11.26
N ARG A 65 44.69 -23.29 10.99
CA ARG A 65 43.85 -23.57 9.83
C ARG A 65 42.57 -24.24 10.31
N VAL A 66 41.43 -23.84 9.76
CA VAL A 66 40.15 -24.51 10.03
C VAL A 66 40.09 -25.80 9.22
N THR A 67 39.73 -26.91 9.86
CA THR A 67 39.55 -28.21 9.21
C THR A 67 38.23 -28.26 8.45
N LYS A 68 38.00 -29.32 7.67
CA LYS A 68 36.70 -29.50 7.00
C LYS A 68 35.56 -29.62 8.02
N GLU A 69 35.80 -30.35 9.09
CA GLU A 69 34.88 -30.55 10.21
C GLU A 69 34.58 -29.23 10.91
N GLY A 70 35.57 -28.35 11.06
CA GLY A 70 35.39 -26.99 11.57
C GLY A 70 34.52 -26.12 10.65
N VAL A 71 34.70 -26.21 9.33
CA VAL A 71 33.86 -25.51 8.34
C VAL A 71 32.42 -26.03 8.37
N ASP A 72 32.24 -27.35 8.41
CA ASP A 72 30.91 -27.97 8.48
C ASP A 72 30.18 -27.56 9.77
N TRP A 73 30.91 -27.47 10.89
CA TRP A 73 30.37 -26.97 12.14
C TRP A 73 29.98 -25.48 12.07
N LEU A 74 30.82 -24.62 11.46
CA LEU A 74 30.46 -23.21 11.20
C LEU A 74 29.17 -23.07 10.40
N PHE A 75 28.98 -23.87 9.35
CA PHE A 75 27.75 -23.85 8.56
C PHE A 75 26.51 -24.28 9.36
N GLN A 76 26.65 -25.29 10.22
CA GLN A 76 25.55 -25.74 11.08
C GLN A 76 25.13 -24.65 12.07
N GLU A 77 26.10 -24.01 12.74
CA GLU A 77 25.84 -22.93 13.68
C GLU A 77 25.26 -21.69 12.99
N ALA A 78 25.81 -21.29 11.83
CA ALA A 78 25.27 -20.17 11.05
C ALA A 78 23.83 -20.43 10.58
N LYS A 79 23.51 -21.68 10.18
CA LYS A 79 22.14 -22.08 9.84
C LYS A 79 21.22 -22.05 11.08
N GLY A 80 21.76 -22.40 12.25
CA GLY A 80 21.05 -22.27 13.52
C GLY A 80 20.72 -20.83 13.86
N LEU A 81 21.71 -19.93 13.77
CA LEU A 81 21.54 -18.50 13.99
C LEU A 81 20.49 -17.90 13.05
N ARG A 82 20.52 -18.26 11.77
CA ARG A 82 19.52 -17.79 10.80
C ARG A 82 18.10 -18.22 11.19
N ARG A 83 17.89 -19.48 11.56
CA ARG A 83 16.55 -19.95 12.01
C ARG A 83 16.04 -19.18 13.23
N VAL A 84 16.92 -18.85 14.17
CA VAL A 84 16.55 -18.05 15.34
C VAL A 84 16.19 -16.61 14.93
N ALA A 85 16.95 -16.02 14.01
CA ALA A 85 16.64 -14.69 13.50
C ALA A 85 15.29 -14.66 12.76
N GLU A 86 15.04 -15.63 11.87
CA GLU A 86 13.77 -15.82 11.15
C GLU A 86 12.60 -15.96 12.15
N HIS A 87 12.71 -16.85 13.13
CA HIS A 87 11.68 -17.00 14.18
C HIS A 87 11.43 -15.71 14.97
N VAL A 88 12.48 -14.95 15.31
CA VAL A 88 12.29 -13.69 16.04
C VAL A 88 11.61 -12.65 15.15
N THR A 89 12.02 -12.52 13.88
CA THR A 89 11.44 -11.50 12.99
C THR A 89 10.01 -11.84 12.59
N GLU A 90 9.74 -13.09 12.19
CA GLU A 90 8.47 -13.53 11.61
C GLU A 90 7.47 -13.99 12.68
N ASP A 91 7.92 -14.73 13.71
CA ASP A 91 6.99 -15.31 14.69
C ASP A 91 6.84 -14.46 15.97
N VAL A 92 7.85 -13.65 16.34
CA VAL A 92 7.86 -12.91 17.62
C VAL A 92 7.70 -11.40 17.48
N LEU A 93 8.27 -10.79 16.43
CA LEU A 93 8.19 -9.34 16.23
C LEU A 93 7.06 -8.95 15.28
N GLU A 94 6.82 -9.74 14.23
CA GLU A 94 5.71 -9.52 13.29
C GLU A 94 4.35 -9.91 13.88
N SER A 95 4.31 -10.87 14.83
CA SER A 95 3.13 -11.18 15.65
C SER A 95 2.69 -10.09 16.64
N VAL A 96 3.40 -8.96 16.67
CA VAL A 96 3.05 -7.81 17.53
C VAL A 96 2.23 -6.75 16.78
N GLN A 97 2.17 -6.79 15.45
CA GLN A 97 1.27 -5.93 14.68
C GLN A 97 0.01 -6.71 14.37
N GLU A 98 -0.89 -6.76 15.34
CA GLU A 98 -2.28 -7.13 15.08
C GLU A 98 -2.99 -5.94 14.43
N ASP A 99 -3.49 -6.11 13.21
CA ASP A 99 -4.39 -5.13 12.59
C ASP A 99 -5.85 -5.59 12.67
N ALA A 100 -6.74 -4.62 12.86
CA ALA A 100 -8.17 -4.84 12.81
C ALA A 100 -8.69 -4.78 11.38
N ALA A 101 -9.51 -5.76 11.00
CA ALA A 101 -10.23 -5.80 9.74
C ALA A 101 -11.73 -6.04 9.99
N ILE A 102 -12.57 -5.66 9.04
CA ILE A 102 -14.00 -5.97 9.06
C ILE A 102 -14.21 -7.34 8.44
N ALA A 103 -14.84 -8.26 9.18
CA ALA A 103 -15.12 -9.59 8.69
C ALA A 103 -16.19 -9.58 7.58
N THR A 104 -15.90 -10.12 6.40
CA THR A 104 -16.88 -10.19 5.29
C THR A 104 -17.80 -11.40 5.38
N ALA A 105 -17.46 -12.35 6.24
CA ALA A 105 -18.22 -13.54 6.60
C ALA A 105 -17.86 -13.92 8.05
N ASP A 106 -18.50 -14.94 8.62
CA ASP A 106 -18.14 -15.41 9.95
C ASP A 106 -16.74 -16.05 9.93
N ILE A 107 -15.89 -15.66 10.88
CA ILE A 107 -14.48 -16.08 11.00
C ILE A 107 -14.25 -16.64 12.42
N GLU A 108 -13.57 -17.78 12.52
CA GLU A 108 -13.13 -18.34 13.79
C GLU A 108 -11.66 -17.98 14.06
N ALA A 109 -11.31 -17.82 15.34
CA ALA A 109 -9.91 -17.62 15.74
C ALA A 109 -9.05 -18.80 15.27
N GLY A 110 -7.93 -18.50 14.61
CA GLY A 110 -7.03 -19.46 13.99
C GLY A 110 -7.29 -19.67 12.49
N ASP A 111 -8.39 -19.15 11.95
CA ASP A 111 -8.66 -19.24 10.51
C ASP A 111 -7.63 -18.43 9.71
N THR A 112 -7.21 -18.99 8.58
CA THR A 112 -6.50 -18.24 7.55
C THR A 112 -7.49 -17.35 6.82
N VAL A 113 -7.15 -16.07 6.72
CA VAL A 113 -7.98 -15.06 6.08
C VAL A 113 -7.24 -14.37 4.95
N THR A 114 -7.99 -13.95 3.94
CA THR A 114 -7.49 -13.08 2.87
C THR A 114 -7.93 -11.66 3.15
N LEU A 115 -7.01 -10.73 2.97
CA LEU A 115 -7.19 -9.32 3.29
C LEU A 115 -7.41 -8.51 2.02
N SER A 116 -8.29 -7.52 2.11
CA SER A 116 -8.57 -6.56 1.04
C SER A 116 -8.89 -5.21 1.63
N LEU A 117 -8.63 -4.13 0.88
CA LEU A 117 -9.06 -2.79 1.24
C LEU A 117 -10.38 -2.49 0.53
N ARG A 118 -11.42 -2.07 1.27
CA ARG A 118 -12.71 -1.64 0.71
C ARG A 118 -13.19 -0.43 1.47
N ASP A 119 -13.61 0.60 0.76
CA ASP A 119 -14.03 1.89 1.34
C ASP A 119 -12.98 2.46 2.31
N GLY A 120 -11.70 2.24 1.99
CA GLY A 120 -10.56 2.68 2.78
C GLY A 120 -10.29 1.92 4.08
N LEU A 121 -11.02 0.82 4.33
CA LEU A 121 -10.89 -0.03 5.51
C LEU A 121 -10.48 -1.45 5.15
N LEU A 122 -9.67 -2.05 6.03
CA LEU A 122 -9.30 -3.45 5.89
C LEU A 122 -10.51 -4.36 6.10
N HIS A 123 -10.62 -5.35 5.23
CA HIS A 123 -11.63 -6.39 5.28
C HIS A 123 -10.96 -7.76 5.23
N ALA A 124 -11.47 -8.69 6.02
CA ALA A 124 -10.98 -10.06 6.10
C ALA A 124 -12.06 -11.03 5.63
N ALA A 125 -11.69 -11.96 4.75
CA ALA A 125 -12.55 -13.06 4.30
C ALA A 125 -11.94 -14.41 4.71
N PRO A 126 -12.73 -15.40 5.17
CA PRO A 126 -12.25 -16.73 5.55
C PRO A 126 -11.88 -17.56 4.29
N THR A 127 -10.81 -17.17 3.62
CA THR A 127 -10.25 -17.84 2.46
C THR A 127 -8.73 -17.66 2.48
N ASP A 128 -8.03 -18.64 1.92
CA ASP A 128 -6.57 -18.68 1.77
C ASP A 128 -6.11 -18.24 0.38
N THR A 129 -7.04 -17.74 -0.45
CA THR A 129 -6.78 -17.41 -1.85
C THR A 129 -6.78 -15.90 -2.04
N GLY A 130 -5.60 -15.29 -2.11
CA GLY A 130 -5.44 -13.88 -2.44
C GLY A 130 -3.99 -13.41 -2.40
N PRO A 131 -3.74 -12.16 -2.82
CA PRO A 131 -2.40 -11.57 -2.84
C PRO A 131 -1.90 -11.16 -1.45
N ALA A 132 -2.80 -11.09 -0.46
CA ALA A 132 -2.50 -10.78 0.94
C ALA A 132 -3.30 -11.68 1.89
N THR A 133 -2.62 -12.37 2.78
CA THR A 133 -3.22 -13.31 3.73
C THR A 133 -2.74 -13.03 5.16
N GLY A 134 -3.46 -13.56 6.14
CA GLY A 134 -3.08 -13.54 7.55
C GLY A 134 -3.86 -14.59 8.35
N VAL A 135 -3.71 -14.57 9.67
CA VAL A 135 -4.39 -15.47 10.59
C VAL A 135 -5.22 -14.68 11.59
N ALA A 136 -6.50 -15.02 11.72
CA ALA A 136 -7.39 -14.38 12.68
C ALA A 136 -6.98 -14.75 14.13
N THR A 137 -6.77 -13.77 15.01
CA THR A 137 -6.49 -14.01 16.43
C THR A 137 -7.76 -14.00 17.29
N THR A 138 -8.87 -13.49 16.74
CA THR A 138 -10.19 -13.46 17.38
C THR A 138 -11.27 -13.98 16.43
N SER A 139 -12.35 -14.57 16.95
CA SER A 139 -13.54 -14.87 16.15
C SER A 139 -14.40 -13.61 15.95
N ALA A 140 -15.06 -13.48 14.80
CA ALA A 140 -15.96 -12.38 14.48
C ALA A 140 -17.13 -12.84 13.60
N GLN A 141 -18.30 -12.21 13.76
CA GLN A 141 -19.40 -12.39 12.83
C GLN A 141 -19.24 -11.44 11.63
N THR A 142 -19.97 -11.72 10.55
CA THR A 142 -20.02 -10.84 9.37
C THR A 142 -20.33 -9.38 9.76
N GLY A 143 -19.43 -8.45 9.40
CA GLY A 143 -19.53 -7.02 9.68
C GLY A 143 -18.85 -6.56 10.98
N ASP A 144 -18.44 -7.49 11.84
CA ASP A 144 -17.71 -7.16 13.08
C ASP A 144 -16.20 -7.03 12.84
N GLY A 145 -15.50 -6.45 13.81
CA GLY A 145 -14.04 -6.36 13.80
C GLY A 145 -13.38 -7.70 14.16
N VAL A 146 -12.44 -8.13 13.34
CA VAL A 146 -11.55 -9.26 13.57
C VAL A 146 -10.09 -8.77 13.67
N SER A 147 -9.37 -9.26 14.67
CA SER A 147 -7.93 -9.06 14.78
C SER A 147 -7.19 -10.08 13.93
N VAL A 148 -6.23 -9.63 13.12
CA VAL A 148 -5.45 -10.46 12.20
C VAL A 148 -3.95 -10.23 12.43
N THR A 149 -3.16 -11.31 12.37
CA THR A 149 -1.70 -11.30 12.52
C THR A 149 -1.03 -12.11 11.41
N GLY A 150 0.30 -12.04 11.31
CA GLY A 150 1.09 -12.89 10.41
C GLY A 150 0.80 -12.57 8.95
N PHE A 151 0.89 -11.28 8.62
CA PHE A 151 0.58 -10.77 7.29
C PHE A 151 1.59 -11.28 6.27
N GLU A 152 1.11 -11.97 5.25
CA GLU A 152 1.92 -12.38 4.11
C GLU A 152 1.37 -11.75 2.84
N GLY A 153 2.26 -11.30 1.95
CA GLY A 153 1.89 -10.74 0.66
C GLY A 153 1.63 -9.23 0.68
N VAL A 154 0.97 -8.71 -0.36
CA VAL A 154 0.73 -7.27 -0.56
C VAL A 154 -0.74 -7.05 -0.89
N ILE A 155 -1.38 -6.14 -0.15
CA ILE A 155 -2.75 -5.72 -0.45
C ILE A 155 -2.70 -4.83 -1.69
N GLU A 156 -3.30 -5.30 -2.77
CA GLU A 156 -3.46 -4.50 -3.98
C GLU A 156 -4.46 -3.36 -3.70
N ILE A 157 -4.02 -2.12 -3.94
CA ILE A 157 -4.83 -0.91 -3.76
C ILE A 157 -4.86 -0.20 -5.10
N ASP A 158 -6.05 -0.02 -5.65
CA ASP A 158 -6.28 0.94 -6.73
C ASP A 158 -6.49 2.32 -6.10
N PRO A 159 -5.58 3.30 -6.31
CA PRO A 159 -5.72 4.61 -5.68
C PRO A 159 -6.98 5.34 -6.16
N GLY A 160 -7.63 6.03 -5.23
CA GLY A 160 -8.78 6.88 -5.52
C GLY A 160 -8.38 8.13 -6.30
N ARG A 161 -9.38 8.78 -6.91
CA ARG A 161 -9.26 10.07 -7.58
C ARG A 161 -9.80 11.19 -6.72
N VAL A 162 -9.17 12.35 -6.85
CA VAL A 162 -9.65 13.58 -6.21
C VAL A 162 -10.09 14.60 -7.25
N THR A 163 -11.34 15.06 -7.14
CA THR A 163 -11.85 16.18 -7.95
C THR A 163 -11.91 17.44 -7.09
N VAL A 164 -11.15 18.45 -7.48
CA VAL A 164 -11.12 19.76 -6.80
C VAL A 164 -12.05 20.71 -7.55
N VAL A 165 -13.16 21.07 -6.91
CA VAL A 165 -14.19 21.95 -7.46
C VAL A 165 -13.99 23.37 -6.96
N GLN A 166 -13.49 24.24 -7.82
CA GLN A 166 -13.29 25.64 -7.50
C GLN A 166 -14.61 26.42 -7.54
N VAL A 167 -14.91 27.12 -6.45
CA VAL A 167 -16.04 28.05 -6.37
C VAL A 167 -15.59 29.50 -6.36
N PRO A 168 -16.38 30.42 -6.95
CA PRO A 168 -16.08 31.85 -6.92
C PRO A 168 -15.99 32.39 -5.49
N SER A 169 -15.16 33.41 -5.28
CA SER A 169 -15.16 34.17 -4.02
C SER A 169 -16.48 34.92 -3.81
N ALA A 170 -16.79 35.32 -2.56
CA ALA A 170 -17.99 36.10 -2.25
C ALA A 170 -18.12 37.38 -3.09
N ARG A 171 -16.99 38.02 -3.45
CA ARG A 171 -16.98 39.21 -4.30
C ARG A 171 -17.36 38.92 -5.75
N ALA A 172 -17.11 37.69 -6.21
CA ALA A 172 -17.44 37.20 -7.54
C ALA A 172 -18.77 36.42 -7.59
N GLY A 173 -19.63 36.60 -6.59
CA GLY A 173 -20.95 35.96 -6.50
C GLY A 173 -21.02 34.81 -5.48
N GLY A 174 -19.88 34.23 -5.11
CA GLY A 174 -19.80 33.15 -4.12
C GLY A 174 -20.65 31.94 -4.51
N SER A 175 -21.25 31.30 -3.51
CA SER A 175 -22.15 30.15 -3.74
C SER A 175 -23.35 30.48 -4.63
N ARG A 176 -23.82 31.74 -4.65
CA ARG A 176 -24.96 32.17 -5.48
C ARG A 176 -24.69 32.11 -6.98
N ALA A 177 -23.42 32.10 -7.38
CA ALA A 177 -23.01 31.94 -8.77
C ALA A 177 -22.81 30.46 -9.17
N VAL A 178 -22.98 29.52 -8.23
CA VAL A 178 -22.75 28.10 -8.42
C VAL A 178 -24.08 27.36 -8.51
N PRO A 179 -24.37 26.65 -9.62
CA PRO A 179 -25.57 25.83 -9.72
C PRO A 179 -25.53 24.63 -8.76
N ALA A 180 -26.52 24.51 -7.87
CA ALA A 180 -26.64 23.42 -6.91
C ALA A 180 -26.74 22.02 -7.56
N GLU A 181 -27.27 21.94 -8.79
CA GLU A 181 -27.33 20.67 -9.54
C GLU A 181 -25.94 20.19 -9.96
N GLY A 182 -25.08 21.09 -10.48
CA GLY A 182 -23.73 20.73 -10.90
C GLY A 182 -22.87 20.24 -9.73
N VAL A 183 -23.03 20.86 -8.55
CA VAL A 183 -22.36 20.39 -7.33
C VAL A 183 -22.84 19.01 -6.92
N ARG A 184 -24.16 18.74 -6.98
CA ARG A 184 -24.71 17.40 -6.70
C ARG A 184 -24.17 16.34 -7.66
N THR A 185 -24.12 16.64 -8.95
CA THR A 185 -23.60 15.70 -9.95
C THR A 185 -22.15 15.35 -9.69
N VAL A 186 -21.28 16.33 -9.44
CA VAL A 186 -19.85 16.06 -9.18
C VAL A 186 -19.64 15.28 -7.88
N CYS A 187 -20.48 15.48 -6.87
CA CYS A 187 -20.36 14.79 -5.59
C CYS A 187 -21.10 13.44 -5.51
N ALA A 188 -21.85 13.04 -6.56
CA ALA A 188 -22.78 11.92 -6.46
C ALA A 188 -22.10 10.57 -6.16
N ASP A 189 -20.92 10.35 -6.75
CA ASP A 189 -20.19 9.09 -6.66
C ASP A 189 -19.00 9.15 -5.68
N ALA A 190 -18.76 10.31 -5.06
CA ALA A 190 -17.66 10.49 -4.13
C ALA A 190 -18.06 10.06 -2.72
N SER A 191 -17.30 9.12 -2.14
CA SER A 191 -17.54 8.67 -0.76
C SER A 191 -17.10 9.71 0.27
N VAL A 192 -16.12 10.58 -0.08
CA VAL A 192 -15.63 11.65 0.79
C VAL A 192 -15.86 12.99 0.12
N VAL A 193 -16.65 13.87 0.74
CA VAL A 193 -16.87 15.24 0.27
C VAL A 193 -16.45 16.22 1.36
N VAL A 194 -15.47 17.08 1.05
CA VAL A 194 -14.92 18.05 1.99
C VAL A 194 -14.94 19.46 1.42
N ALA A 195 -14.87 20.46 2.29
CA ALA A 195 -14.93 21.86 1.89
C ALA A 195 -13.76 22.69 2.43
N ALA A 196 -13.26 23.62 1.62
CA ALA A 196 -12.26 24.58 2.02
C ALA A 196 -12.71 26.01 1.65
N GLY A 197 -13.21 26.75 2.64
CA GLY A 197 -13.69 28.12 2.47
C GLY A 197 -15.21 28.25 2.66
N VAL A 198 -15.66 29.46 2.97
CA VAL A 198 -17.07 29.71 3.34
C VAL A 198 -18.00 29.52 2.14
N GLU A 199 -17.58 29.99 0.96
CA GLU A 199 -18.37 29.84 -0.27
C GLU A 199 -18.53 28.38 -0.65
N ALA A 200 -17.49 27.55 -0.45
CA ALA A 200 -17.56 26.12 -0.69
C ALA A 200 -18.59 25.42 0.20
N VAL A 201 -18.58 25.74 1.50
CA VAL A 201 -19.57 25.21 2.46
C VAL A 201 -20.98 25.62 2.07
N LEU A 202 -21.18 26.88 1.67
CA LEU A 202 -22.49 27.36 1.24
C LEU A 202 -22.94 26.69 -0.07
N SER A 203 -22.04 26.46 -1.03
CA SER A 203 -22.33 25.74 -2.27
C SER A 203 -22.77 24.30 -2.03
N LEU A 204 -22.10 23.58 -1.12
CA LEU A 204 -22.50 22.23 -0.72
C LEU A 204 -23.85 22.24 -0.01
N ARG A 205 -24.09 23.22 0.87
CA ARG A 205 -25.36 23.37 1.57
C ARG A 205 -26.53 23.66 0.63
N ASP A 206 -26.32 24.54 -0.35
CA ASP A 206 -27.32 24.84 -1.39
C ASP A 206 -27.62 23.59 -2.25
N ALA A 207 -26.65 22.68 -2.37
CA ALA A 207 -26.77 21.37 -3.00
C ALA A 207 -27.36 20.27 -2.08
N GLY A 208 -27.61 20.56 -0.80
CA GLY A 208 -28.11 19.58 0.16
C GLY A 208 -27.08 18.54 0.62
N ILE A 209 -25.80 18.87 0.52
CA ILE A 209 -24.68 18.02 0.92
C ILE A 209 -24.00 18.63 2.15
N ASP A 210 -23.84 17.83 3.20
CA ASP A 210 -23.04 18.21 4.36
C ASP A 210 -21.60 17.70 4.15
N PRO A 211 -20.58 18.57 4.19
CA PRO A 211 -19.19 18.11 4.07
C PRO A 211 -18.78 17.30 5.31
N GLU A 212 -18.02 16.23 5.08
CA GLU A 212 -17.33 15.42 6.10
C GLU A 212 -16.51 16.30 7.06
N THR A 213 -15.78 17.26 6.48
CA THR A 213 -15.03 18.25 7.25
C THR A 213 -14.82 19.53 6.45
N THR A 214 -14.55 20.61 7.18
CA THR A 214 -14.10 21.90 6.64
C THR A 214 -12.63 22.20 6.97
N PHE A 215 -11.98 21.29 7.69
CA PHE A 215 -10.60 21.38 8.14
C PHE A 215 -9.74 20.38 7.39
N ALA A 216 -8.50 20.78 7.05
CA ALA A 216 -7.54 19.92 6.39
C ALA A 216 -8.09 19.21 5.13
N ALA A 217 -8.95 19.90 4.36
CA ALA A 217 -9.68 19.29 3.24
C ALA A 217 -8.74 18.63 2.21
N GLY A 218 -7.58 19.25 1.94
CA GLY A 218 -6.56 18.66 1.06
C GLY A 218 -5.98 17.36 1.64
N ASP A 219 -5.58 17.37 2.92
CA ASP A 219 -5.01 16.20 3.59
C ASP A 219 -6.01 15.06 3.71
N VAL A 220 -7.27 15.36 4.06
CA VAL A 220 -8.34 14.35 4.16
C VAL A 220 -8.62 13.72 2.80
N ALA A 221 -8.71 14.51 1.73
CA ALA A 221 -8.92 13.97 0.39
C ALA A 221 -7.71 13.17 -0.10
N ALA A 222 -6.48 13.63 0.18
CA ALA A 222 -5.28 12.90 -0.17
C ALA A 222 -5.26 11.51 0.48
N GLU A 223 -5.64 11.46 1.76
CA GLU A 223 -5.54 10.27 2.57
C GLU A 223 -6.70 9.29 2.35
N ALA A 224 -7.86 9.78 1.91
CA ALA A 224 -8.92 8.96 1.34
C ALA A 224 -8.47 8.29 0.04
N ALA A 225 -7.91 9.07 -0.90
CA ALA A 225 -7.44 8.57 -2.19
C ALA A 225 -6.30 7.54 -2.06
N ALA A 226 -5.37 7.76 -1.13
CA ALA A 226 -4.30 6.80 -0.82
C ALA A 226 -4.85 5.43 -0.36
N ARG A 227 -6.07 5.39 0.17
CA ARG A 227 -6.78 4.16 0.58
C ARG A 227 -7.83 3.70 -0.44
N GLY A 228 -7.73 4.18 -1.68
CA GLY A 228 -8.63 3.78 -2.77
C GLY A 228 -10.02 4.42 -2.74
N VAL A 229 -10.20 5.50 -1.97
CA VAL A 229 -11.50 6.18 -1.84
C VAL A 229 -11.52 7.46 -2.66
N ASP A 230 -12.49 7.57 -3.56
CA ASP A 230 -12.70 8.78 -4.36
C ASP A 230 -13.21 9.94 -3.48
N ALA A 231 -12.64 11.13 -3.70
CA ALA A 231 -12.94 12.30 -2.91
C ALA A 231 -13.20 13.55 -3.74
N VAL A 232 -14.10 14.41 -3.26
CA VAL A 232 -14.36 15.73 -3.84
C VAL A 232 -14.01 16.81 -2.83
N VAL A 233 -13.22 17.78 -3.26
CA VAL A 233 -12.90 18.98 -2.48
C VAL A 233 -13.54 20.18 -3.12
N VAL A 234 -14.60 20.72 -2.51
CA VAL A 234 -15.15 22.02 -2.93
C VAL A 234 -14.34 23.13 -2.25
N VAL A 235 -13.79 24.07 -3.01
CA VAL A 235 -12.80 25.02 -2.50
C VAL A 235 -12.99 26.43 -3.06
N THR A 236 -12.92 27.44 -2.19
CA THR A 236 -12.90 28.84 -2.65
C THR A 236 -11.60 29.11 -3.42
N ALA A 237 -11.68 29.93 -4.47
CA ALA A 237 -10.57 30.18 -5.39
C ALA A 237 -9.21 30.54 -4.74
N ASP A 238 -9.19 31.22 -3.60
CA ASP A 238 -7.99 31.60 -2.86
C ASP A 238 -7.38 30.47 -2.00
N ALA A 239 -8.12 29.38 -1.79
CA ALA A 239 -7.69 28.22 -1.02
C ALA A 239 -7.25 27.02 -1.89
N VAL A 240 -7.46 27.07 -3.22
CA VAL A 240 -7.12 25.98 -4.15
C VAL A 240 -5.65 25.54 -4.02
N GLY A 241 -4.73 26.50 -3.97
CA GLY A 241 -3.29 26.21 -3.88
C GLY A 241 -2.96 25.30 -2.71
N ARG A 242 -3.48 25.62 -1.51
CA ARG A 242 -3.26 24.83 -0.29
C ARG A 242 -3.83 23.40 -0.39
N VAL A 243 -4.98 23.24 -1.04
CA VAL A 243 -5.56 21.91 -1.29
C VAL A 243 -4.67 21.13 -2.26
N THR A 244 -4.29 21.73 -3.39
CA THR A 244 -3.47 21.07 -4.41
C THR A 244 -2.04 20.79 -3.94
N ASP A 245 -1.51 21.55 -2.99
CA ASP A 245 -0.20 21.27 -2.38
C ASP A 245 -0.26 19.96 -1.58
N ALA A 246 -1.26 19.78 -0.71
CA ALA A 246 -1.46 18.54 0.05
C ALA A 246 -1.65 17.31 -0.86
N LEU A 247 -2.44 17.45 -1.94
CA LEU A 247 -2.64 16.37 -2.92
C LEU A 247 -1.34 16.00 -3.66
N ARG A 248 -0.51 17.00 -4.00
CA ARG A 248 0.80 16.77 -4.64
C ARG A 248 1.79 16.12 -3.68
N ASP A 249 1.83 16.55 -2.43
CA ASP A 249 2.69 15.97 -1.40
C ASP A 249 2.30 14.51 -1.11
N GLY A 250 1.01 14.19 -1.16
CA GLY A 250 0.48 12.82 -1.08
C GLY A 250 0.61 12.00 -2.38
N ASN A 251 1.19 12.58 -3.44
CA ASN A 251 1.36 11.95 -4.76
C ASN A 251 0.04 11.42 -5.36
N VAL A 252 -1.06 12.13 -5.11
CA VAL A 252 -2.43 11.76 -5.49
C VAL A 252 -2.76 12.27 -6.89
N LEU A 253 -3.50 11.46 -7.65
CA LEU A 253 -4.07 11.87 -8.94
C LEU A 253 -5.30 12.74 -8.71
N TYR A 254 -5.24 13.99 -9.17
CA TYR A 254 -6.35 14.92 -9.04
C TYR A 254 -6.61 15.73 -10.31
N GLU A 255 -7.85 16.18 -10.45
CA GLU A 255 -8.26 17.17 -11.44
C GLU A 255 -8.81 18.42 -10.75
N VAL A 256 -8.73 19.55 -11.44
CA VAL A 256 -9.30 20.82 -10.97
C VAL A 256 -10.34 21.28 -11.98
N THR A 257 -11.54 21.55 -11.51
CA THR A 257 -12.67 22.00 -12.33
C THR A 257 -13.34 23.21 -11.71
N GLU A 258 -13.96 24.06 -12.52
CA GLU A 258 -14.75 25.18 -12.03
C GLU A 258 -16.23 24.78 -11.89
N ALA A 259 -16.86 25.15 -10.78
CA ALA A 259 -18.24 24.80 -10.50
C ALA A 259 -19.26 25.36 -11.53
N GLY A 260 -18.85 26.32 -12.36
CA GLY A 260 -19.64 26.89 -13.45
C GLY A 260 -19.50 26.19 -14.81
N ALA A 261 -18.52 25.29 -14.97
CA ALA A 261 -18.25 24.59 -16.24
C ALA A 261 -18.97 23.23 -16.37
N ALA A 262 -19.61 22.73 -15.30
CA ALA A 262 -20.26 21.43 -15.24
C ALA A 262 -21.55 21.29 -16.08
N GLY A 263 -21.78 22.18 -17.06
CA GLY A 263 -22.84 22.06 -18.07
C GLY A 263 -22.36 21.53 -19.43
N GLY A 264 -21.09 21.12 -19.54
CA GLY A 264 -20.45 20.77 -20.83
C GLY A 264 -19.61 19.50 -20.76
N LEU A 265 -20.16 18.41 -20.23
CA LEU A 265 -19.69 17.06 -20.57
C LEU A 265 -20.79 16.44 -21.43
N GLU A 266 -20.68 16.63 -22.74
CA GLU A 266 -21.43 15.85 -23.71
C GLU A 266 -21.10 14.37 -23.45
N VAL A 267 -22.10 13.64 -22.96
CA VAL A 267 -22.12 12.19 -23.03
C VAL A 267 -22.03 11.86 -24.51
N GLY A 268 -20.85 11.48 -24.98
CA GLY A 268 -20.66 10.85 -26.28
C GLY A 268 -21.42 9.53 -26.27
N THR A 269 -22.72 9.59 -26.59
CA THR A 269 -23.43 8.44 -27.10
C THR A 269 -22.74 8.05 -28.39
N ASP A 270 -22.07 6.90 -28.39
CA ASP A 270 -21.58 6.20 -29.58
C ASP A 270 -22.82 5.77 -30.38
N ASP A 271 -23.49 6.73 -31.02
CA ASP A 271 -24.41 6.50 -32.13
C ASP A 271 -23.54 6.17 -33.34
N ARG A 272 -23.14 4.90 -33.42
CA ARG A 272 -22.80 4.31 -34.72
C ARG A 272 -24.10 4.06 -35.46
N ASP A 273 -24.54 5.05 -36.22
CA ASP A 273 -25.30 4.79 -37.42
C ASP A 273 -25.03 5.87 -38.47
N GLY A 274 -24.46 5.42 -39.59
CA GLY A 274 -24.29 6.15 -40.84
C GLY A 274 -23.40 5.30 -41.76
N GLU A 275 -23.78 4.88 -42.95
CA GLU A 275 -24.87 5.33 -43.82
C GLU A 275 -25.07 4.29 -44.95
N HIS A 276 -26.29 4.30 -45.48
CA HIS A 276 -26.70 4.15 -46.90
C HIS A 276 -26.08 3.06 -47.80
N GLY A 277 -26.87 2.25 -48.51
CA GLY A 277 -28.09 2.66 -49.23
C GLY A 277 -27.78 2.71 -50.73
N THR A 278 -28.01 1.58 -51.40
CA THR A 278 -27.78 1.30 -52.82
C THR A 278 -28.53 2.26 -53.76
N PRO A 279 -27.95 2.71 -54.90
CA PRO A 279 -28.69 3.47 -55.90
C PRO A 279 -29.48 2.54 -56.83
N GLY A 280 -30.80 2.78 -56.93
CA GLY A 280 -31.68 2.14 -57.90
C GLY A 280 -31.70 2.88 -59.24
N ASP A 281 -31.36 2.16 -60.31
CA ASP A 281 -31.64 2.53 -61.71
C ASP A 281 -33.02 1.99 -62.11
N GLY A 282 -33.85 2.85 -62.70
CA GLY A 282 -35.25 2.59 -62.98
C GLY A 282 -35.84 3.61 -63.93
N SER A 283 -35.51 3.45 -65.21
CA SER A 283 -36.05 4.19 -66.35
C SER A 283 -37.59 4.06 -66.48
N ARG A 284 -38.27 5.16 -66.87
CA ARG A 284 -39.48 5.30 -67.75
C ARG A 284 -40.34 6.50 -67.27
N SER A 285 -40.36 7.63 -67.98
CA SER A 285 -41.10 7.97 -69.22
C SER A 285 -42.43 8.70 -68.96
N SER A 286 -42.46 9.96 -69.42
CA SER A 286 -43.53 10.66 -70.17
C SER A 286 -44.90 10.98 -69.54
N GLY A 287 -45.30 12.25 -69.72
CA GLY A 287 -46.68 12.75 -69.84
C GLY A 287 -47.00 13.88 -68.84
N THR A 288 -47.06 15.16 -69.26
CA THR A 288 -48.29 15.96 -69.58
C THR A 288 -49.26 16.04 -68.38
N ASP A 289 -49.73 17.15 -67.81
CA ASP A 289 -50.04 18.53 -68.21
C ASP A 289 -50.06 19.36 -66.88
N GLY A 290 -49.90 20.68 -66.78
CA GLY A 290 -50.62 21.76 -67.45
C GLY A 290 -51.70 22.36 -66.51
N SER A 291 -51.31 23.44 -65.79
CA SER A 291 -52.11 24.64 -65.45
C SER A 291 -53.32 24.58 -64.48
N GLY A 292 -53.46 25.67 -63.71
CA GLY A 292 -54.68 26.12 -63.00
C GLY A 292 -54.61 25.87 -61.49
N ASP A 293 -54.27 26.83 -60.64
CA ASP A 293 -55.00 28.05 -60.27
C ASP A 293 -56.27 27.83 -59.44
N ASP A 294 -56.34 28.66 -58.41
CA ASP A 294 -57.49 29.14 -57.65
C ASP A 294 -58.07 28.43 -56.41
N THR A 295 -58.38 29.34 -55.50
CA THR A 295 -58.91 29.29 -54.12
C THR A 295 -60.21 28.51 -53.91
N ALA A 296 -60.34 27.89 -52.73
CA ALA A 296 -61.33 28.20 -51.67
C ALA A 296 -61.23 27.20 -50.51
#